data_AF-A0A7G7CRT9-F1
#
_entry.id   AF-A0A7G7CRT9-F1
#
_cell.length_a   1.000
_cell.length_b   1.000
_cell.length_c   1.000
_cell.angle_alpha   90.00
_cell.angle_beta   90.00
_cell.angle_gamma   90.00
#
_symmetry.space_group_name_H-M   'P 1'
#
loop_
_entity.id
_entity.type
_entity.pdbx_description
1 polymer ?
#
loop_
_entity_poly.entity_id
_entity_poly.type
_entity_poly.pdbx_seq_one_letter_code
_entity_poly.pdbx_strand_id
1 'polypeptide(L)'
;MRRKIAWGAVLVVAVCWPFLLPGTLAARDMLVLDHPGVVPPAFGAGDLAPRNVPQDGVLALIGMVLPASWAVRALVVGAAAAAAWGGARAGSYLSMTLAVANPFVIERLLQGHWSLVVAAWLCVPIVVARRPLTRWLAIFFSSLTPTGGLFALLFGLVAPGRRANAGVATLSMLPWLVPSLMQWQSTAASPESAAAFAPRAEALTGTVGALLGLGGIWNADAVPASRQAGLGVFGIVLFCILLTALPRLKEHRGTLVLATLGLGGAIAVWLWPGALTTSLPGGGLLRDGQKLVMLAIPAYVVLAGRLRPRLAWAGLACALLQSPATLAPIAPVDLHLDERLVARLDGRDTYFAARDTLTTLADGRVILDPYSKAASKVESGALRVDGVLVDAPSSRWVAAHEAWQRRDLVALKELGVGAVVDEQGQIHDTGAPARPVPWLLHLMWLLLPLGLALASAVLSSPTKTPRRSGGRSHQSHRARK
;
A
#
# COMPACT_ATOMS: atom_id res chain seq x y z
N MET A 1 -31.57 -1.22 -2.20
CA MET A 1 -30.47 -0.31 -1.81
C MET A 1 -30.07 -0.46 -0.34
N ARG A 2 -31.02 -0.35 0.62
CA ARG A 2 -30.75 -0.48 2.07
C ARG A 2 -29.97 -1.74 2.49
N ARG A 3 -30.34 -2.94 2.00
CA ARG A 3 -29.64 -4.20 2.31
C ARG A 3 -28.16 -4.22 1.86
N LYS A 4 -27.84 -3.61 0.70
CA LYS A 4 -26.45 -3.50 0.23
C LYS A 4 -25.64 -2.55 1.11
N ILE A 5 -26.23 -1.43 1.54
CA ILE A 5 -25.58 -0.50 2.47
C ILE A 5 -25.27 -1.20 3.80
N ALA A 6 -26.25 -1.90 4.37
CA ALA A 6 -26.07 -2.67 5.59
C ALA A 6 -24.94 -3.71 5.46
N TRP A 7 -24.93 -4.48 4.36
CA TRP A 7 -23.86 -5.45 4.10
C TRP A 7 -22.48 -4.80 3.98
N GLY A 8 -22.40 -3.66 3.28
CA GLY A 8 -21.16 -2.90 3.17
C GLY A 8 -20.65 -2.42 4.52
N ALA A 9 -21.54 -1.90 5.37
CA ALA A 9 -21.18 -1.48 6.72
C ALA A 9 -20.69 -2.65 7.58
N VAL A 10 -21.37 -3.81 7.52
CA VAL A 10 -20.94 -5.03 8.23
C VAL A 10 -19.54 -5.44 7.81
N LEU A 11 -19.26 -5.49 6.51
CA LEU A 11 -17.92 -5.85 6.00
C LEU A 11 -16.85 -4.86 6.45
N VAL A 12 -17.11 -3.55 6.35
CA VAL A 12 -16.16 -2.52 6.76
C VAL A 12 -15.88 -2.61 8.26
N VAL A 13 -16.91 -2.74 9.10
CA VAL A 13 -16.71 -2.89 10.55
C VAL A 13 -15.95 -4.19 10.87
N ALA A 14 -16.31 -5.31 10.23
CA ALA A 14 -15.67 -6.60 10.48
C ALA A 14 -14.16 -6.60 10.17
N VAL A 15 -13.73 -5.82 9.17
CA VAL A 15 -12.30 -5.72 8.79
C VAL A 15 -11.58 -4.56 9.48
N CYS A 16 -12.27 -3.44 9.73
CA CYS A 16 -11.63 -2.22 10.23
C CYS A 16 -11.76 -2.02 11.74
N TRP A 17 -12.42 -2.92 12.49
CA TRP A 17 -12.61 -2.73 13.93
C TRP A 17 -11.33 -2.42 14.74
N PRO A 18 -10.12 -2.96 14.44
CA PRO A 18 -8.91 -2.59 15.20
C PRO A 18 -8.60 -1.09 15.06
N PHE A 19 -8.89 -0.52 13.89
CA PHE A 19 -8.70 0.91 13.59
C PHE A 19 -9.79 1.80 14.20
N LEU A 20 -10.82 1.23 14.85
CA LEU A 20 -11.82 1.99 15.59
C LEU A 20 -11.47 2.14 17.08
N LEU A 21 -10.48 1.39 17.58
CA LEU A 21 -10.07 1.40 18.98
C LEU A 21 -8.99 2.45 19.27
N PRO A 22 -8.95 3.09 20.45
CA PRO A 22 -7.87 4.00 20.82
C PRO A 22 -6.52 3.27 20.98
N GLY A 23 -5.42 4.03 20.98
CA GLY A 23 -4.05 3.50 21.16
C GLY A 23 -3.17 3.60 19.91
N THR A 24 -1.91 3.19 20.05
CA THR A 24 -0.90 3.24 18.99
C THR A 24 -1.03 2.06 18.04
N LEU A 25 -1.08 2.33 16.74
CA LEU A 25 -1.12 1.28 15.72
C LEU A 25 0.31 0.74 15.53
N ALA A 26 0.66 -0.31 16.26
CA ALA A 26 1.97 -0.94 16.22
C ALA A 26 1.83 -2.48 16.11
N ALA A 27 2.15 -3.02 14.95
CA ALA A 27 2.21 -4.46 14.68
C ALA A 27 3.04 -4.72 13.42
N ARG A 28 4.15 -5.45 13.57
CA ARG A 28 5.09 -5.78 12.49
C ARG A 28 5.52 -4.53 11.74
N ASP A 29 5.19 -4.42 10.44
CA ASP A 29 5.56 -3.29 9.59
C ASP A 29 4.67 -2.04 9.82
N MET A 30 3.57 -2.17 10.57
CA MET A 30 2.75 -1.03 10.97
C MET A 30 3.32 -0.41 12.22
N LEU A 31 3.72 0.86 12.13
CA LEU A 31 4.01 1.72 13.28
C LEU A 31 3.56 3.14 12.94
N VAL A 32 2.50 3.59 13.61
CA VAL A 32 1.93 4.93 13.43
C VAL A 32 1.90 5.63 14.78
N LEU A 33 2.87 6.52 15.00
CA LEU A 33 2.87 7.44 16.14
C LEU A 33 1.85 8.55 15.92
N ASP A 34 1.32 9.11 17.00
CA ASP A 34 0.43 10.27 16.93
C ASP A 34 1.17 11.52 16.45
N HIS A 35 2.42 11.68 16.88
CA HIS A 35 3.30 12.78 16.48
C HIS A 35 4.62 12.22 15.94
N PRO A 36 4.64 11.69 14.70
CA PRO A 36 5.89 11.26 14.06
C PRO A 36 6.83 12.45 13.84
N GLY A 37 8.14 12.18 13.86
CA GLY A 37 9.16 13.20 13.66
C GLY A 37 9.16 13.74 12.22
N VAL A 38 9.30 15.05 12.07
CA VAL A 38 9.54 15.71 10.77
C VAL A 38 11.03 15.57 10.44
N VAL A 39 11.42 14.39 9.96
CA VAL A 39 12.82 14.00 9.77
C VAL A 39 13.13 13.62 8.32
N PRO A 40 14.36 13.82 7.81
CA PRO A 40 14.70 13.58 6.41
C PRO A 40 14.28 12.19 5.86
N PRO A 41 14.44 11.07 6.58
CA PRO A 41 14.00 9.75 6.11
C PRO A 41 12.52 9.66 5.75
N ALA A 42 11.65 10.35 6.50
CA ALA A 42 10.20 10.37 6.24
C ALA A 42 9.85 11.01 4.88
N PHE A 43 10.76 11.83 4.34
CA PHE A 43 10.59 12.57 3.08
C PHE A 43 11.47 12.01 1.95
N GLY A 44 12.05 10.81 2.13
CA GLY A 44 12.86 10.13 1.12
C GLY A 44 14.35 10.48 1.14
N ALA A 45 14.83 11.24 2.12
CA ALA A 45 16.25 11.52 2.33
C ALA A 45 16.86 10.66 3.46
N GLY A 46 16.52 9.36 3.48
CA GLY A 46 17.03 8.38 4.45
C GLY A 46 18.12 7.48 3.87
N ASP A 47 18.56 6.51 4.67
CA ASP A 47 19.59 5.54 4.30
C ASP A 47 19.04 4.31 3.54
N LEU A 48 17.71 4.15 3.54
CA LEU A 48 17.00 3.02 2.93
C LEU A 48 16.13 3.49 1.76
N ALA A 49 15.77 2.54 0.88
CA ALA A 49 14.84 2.79 -0.21
C ALA A 49 13.53 3.44 0.30
N PRO A 50 12.98 4.46 -0.40
CA PRO A 50 11.85 5.28 0.06
C PRO A 50 10.49 4.56 -0.05
N ARG A 51 10.38 3.36 0.55
CA ARG A 51 9.23 2.46 0.42
C ARG A 51 7.96 2.94 1.11
N ASN A 52 8.08 3.91 2.02
CA ASN A 52 6.97 4.53 2.75
C ASN A 52 6.80 6.01 2.39
N VAL A 53 7.34 6.47 1.27
CA VAL A 53 7.19 7.86 0.82
C VAL A 53 6.06 7.92 -0.21
N PRO A 54 5.12 8.87 -0.15
CA PRO A 54 5.02 10.00 0.78
C PRO A 54 4.32 9.69 2.12
N GLN A 55 3.89 8.45 2.38
CA GLN A 55 3.13 8.09 3.58
C GLN A 55 3.74 8.66 4.87
N ASP A 56 5.01 8.38 5.17
CA ASP A 56 5.62 8.78 6.45
C ASP A 56 5.73 10.32 6.55
N GLY A 57 6.15 11.00 5.48
CA GLY A 57 6.26 12.47 5.46
C GLY A 57 4.90 13.16 5.60
N VAL A 58 3.85 12.63 4.96
CA VAL A 58 2.47 13.15 5.12
C VAL A 58 1.99 12.95 6.55
N LEU A 59 2.25 11.79 7.17
CA LEU A 59 1.89 11.56 8.57
C LEU A 59 2.68 12.45 9.52
N ALA A 60 3.95 12.71 9.27
CA ALA A 60 4.73 13.67 10.05
C ALA A 60 4.14 15.09 9.96
N LEU A 61 3.76 15.55 8.76
CA LEU A 61 3.13 16.87 8.58
C LEU A 61 1.75 16.98 9.26
N ILE A 62 0.92 15.93 9.17
CA ILE A 62 -0.36 15.88 9.88
C ILE A 62 -0.12 15.90 11.40
N GLY A 63 0.85 15.10 11.86
CA GLY A 63 1.29 14.97 13.25
C GLY A 63 1.73 16.29 13.89
N MET A 64 2.08 17.32 13.11
CA MET A 64 2.38 18.65 13.65
C MET A 64 1.14 19.35 14.24
N VAL A 65 -0.06 18.98 13.79
CA VAL A 65 -1.32 19.69 14.13
C VAL A 65 -2.32 18.78 14.82
N LEU A 66 -2.41 17.52 14.40
CA LEU A 66 -3.36 16.55 14.93
C LEU A 66 -2.74 15.16 14.98
N PRO A 67 -3.21 14.26 15.86
CA PRO A 67 -2.63 12.92 15.97
C PRO A 67 -2.76 12.15 14.65
N ALA A 68 -1.62 11.83 14.03
CA ALA A 68 -1.55 11.25 12.69
C ALA A 68 -2.26 9.88 12.59
N SER A 69 -2.37 9.15 13.70
CA SER A 69 -3.11 7.89 13.76
C SER A 69 -4.58 8.06 13.35
N TRP A 70 -5.23 9.18 13.66
CA TRP A 70 -6.62 9.43 13.24
C TRP A 70 -6.76 9.62 11.73
N ALA A 71 -5.77 10.21 11.07
CA ALA A 71 -5.75 10.29 9.61
C ALA A 71 -5.63 8.90 8.98
N VAL A 72 -4.78 8.03 9.53
CA VAL A 72 -4.68 6.61 9.09
C VAL A 72 -6.00 5.89 9.26
N ARG A 73 -6.66 6.03 10.42
CA ARG A 73 -7.96 5.41 10.70
C ARG A 73 -9.04 5.87 9.70
N ALA A 74 -9.09 7.18 9.42
CA ALA A 74 -10.00 7.74 8.44
C ALA A 74 -9.72 7.24 7.01
N LEU A 75 -8.45 7.14 6.61
CA LEU A 75 -8.05 6.60 5.31
C LEU A 75 -8.42 5.13 5.16
N VAL A 76 -8.14 4.31 6.17
CA VAL A 76 -8.45 2.87 6.20
C VAL A 76 -9.96 2.65 6.08
N VAL A 77 -10.75 3.26 6.96
CA VAL A 77 -12.23 3.11 6.95
C VAL A 77 -12.83 3.69 5.67
N GLY A 78 -12.35 4.85 5.22
CA GLY A 78 -12.81 5.50 3.99
C GLY A 78 -12.53 4.69 2.73
N ALA A 79 -11.32 4.11 2.62
CA ALA A 79 -10.95 3.25 1.50
C ALA A 79 -11.76 1.94 1.50
N ALA A 80 -11.93 1.29 2.65
CA ALA A 80 -12.78 0.10 2.78
C ALA A 80 -14.24 0.41 2.39
N ALA A 81 -14.78 1.56 2.80
CA ALA A 81 -16.11 2.01 2.37
C ALA A 81 -16.19 2.28 0.87
N ALA A 82 -15.14 2.85 0.27
CA ALA A 82 -15.04 3.05 -1.18
C ALA A 82 -14.98 1.71 -1.94
N ALA A 83 -14.30 0.69 -1.39
CA ALA A 83 -14.30 -0.67 -1.93
C ALA A 83 -15.69 -1.31 -1.86
N ALA A 84 -16.39 -1.18 -0.71
CA ALA A 84 -17.76 -1.66 -0.55
C ALA A 84 -18.70 -1.00 -1.57
N TRP A 85 -18.56 0.32 -1.77
CA TRP A 85 -19.29 1.06 -2.79
C TRP A 85 -18.97 0.54 -4.20
N GLY A 86 -17.70 0.33 -4.51
CA GLY A 86 -17.25 -0.20 -5.80
C GLY A 86 -17.79 -1.61 -6.08
N GLY A 87 -17.76 -2.49 -5.08
CA GLY A 87 -18.37 -3.82 -5.15
C GLY A 87 -19.89 -3.75 -5.33
N ALA A 88 -20.58 -2.79 -4.69
CA ALA A 88 -22.01 -2.60 -4.85
C ALA A 88 -22.37 -2.14 -6.28
N ARG A 89 -21.50 -1.33 -6.90
CA ARG A 89 -21.59 -0.95 -8.33
C ARG A 89 -21.33 -2.13 -9.26
N ALA A 90 -20.42 -3.04 -8.89
CA ALA A 90 -20.16 -4.26 -9.65
C ALA A 90 -21.35 -5.24 -9.63
N GLY A 91 -22.15 -5.26 -8.55
CA GLY A 91 -23.55 -5.70 -8.64
C GLY A 91 -24.05 -6.68 -7.59
N SER A 92 -23.17 -7.35 -6.83
CA SER A 92 -23.54 -8.44 -5.92
C SER A 92 -22.98 -8.30 -4.49
N TYR A 93 -23.56 -9.02 -3.53
CA TYR A 93 -22.98 -9.12 -2.16
C TYR A 93 -21.60 -9.78 -2.17
N LEU A 94 -21.38 -10.76 -3.06
CA LEU A 94 -20.06 -11.37 -3.27
C LEU A 94 -19.04 -10.33 -3.78
N SER A 95 -19.43 -9.47 -4.73
CA SER A 95 -18.56 -8.38 -5.21
C SER A 95 -18.15 -7.44 -4.09
N MET A 96 -19.09 -7.08 -3.21
CA MET A 96 -18.79 -6.26 -2.02
C MET A 96 -17.85 -6.98 -1.06
N THR A 97 -18.08 -8.27 -0.83
CA THR A 97 -17.26 -9.11 0.06
C THR A 97 -15.85 -9.23 -0.47
N LEU A 98 -15.67 -9.60 -1.75
CA LEU A 98 -14.34 -9.68 -2.37
C LEU A 98 -13.64 -8.33 -2.44
N ALA A 99 -14.37 -7.23 -2.58
CA ALA A 99 -13.77 -5.91 -2.59
C ALA A 99 -13.22 -5.51 -1.21
N VAL A 100 -13.88 -5.88 -0.12
CA VAL A 100 -13.52 -5.42 1.24
C VAL A 100 -12.73 -6.46 2.03
N ALA A 101 -13.17 -7.71 2.02
CA ALA A 101 -12.73 -8.79 2.90
C ALA A 101 -12.31 -10.02 2.08
N ASN A 102 -11.09 -9.99 1.55
CA ASN A 102 -10.46 -11.10 0.83
C ASN A 102 -9.09 -11.45 1.48
N PRO A 103 -8.51 -12.63 1.21
CA PRO A 103 -7.26 -13.06 1.85
C PRO A 103 -6.10 -12.06 1.69
N PHE A 104 -5.94 -11.45 0.51
CA PHE A 104 -4.91 -10.42 0.29
C PHE A 104 -5.03 -9.28 1.31
N VAL A 105 -6.25 -8.75 1.49
CA VAL A 105 -6.51 -7.65 2.44
C VAL A 105 -6.16 -8.09 3.86
N ILE A 106 -6.64 -9.25 4.28
CA ILE A 106 -6.49 -9.73 5.65
C ILE A 106 -5.01 -10.00 5.98
N GLU A 107 -4.32 -10.76 5.13
CA GLU A 107 -2.90 -11.09 5.30
C GLU A 107 -2.04 -9.82 5.32
N ARG A 108 -2.34 -8.84 4.45
CA ARG A 108 -1.61 -7.57 4.40
C ARG A 108 -1.89 -6.66 5.59
N LEU A 109 -3.12 -6.67 6.12
CA LEU A 109 -3.42 -6.00 7.39
C LEU A 109 -2.64 -6.64 8.54
N LEU A 110 -2.64 -7.97 8.65
CA LEU A 110 -1.90 -8.70 9.68
C LEU A 110 -0.38 -8.47 9.56
N GLN A 111 0.16 -8.33 8.36
CA GLN A 111 1.55 -7.95 8.14
C GLN A 111 1.87 -6.50 8.53
N GLY A 112 0.86 -5.63 8.66
CA GLY A 112 1.02 -4.21 8.95
C GLY A 112 1.11 -3.31 7.71
N HIS A 113 0.80 -3.82 6.51
CA HIS A 113 0.83 -3.08 5.23
C HIS A 113 -0.47 -2.30 4.97
N TRP A 114 -0.93 -1.51 5.95
CA TRP A 114 -2.24 -0.83 5.90
C TRP A 114 -2.42 0.08 4.68
N SER A 115 -1.38 0.78 4.23
CA SER A 115 -1.43 1.70 3.09
C SER A 115 -1.47 0.97 1.74
N LEU A 116 -0.84 -0.20 1.66
CA LEU A 116 -1.00 -1.10 0.51
C LEU A 116 -2.42 -1.66 0.47
N VAL A 117 -3.01 -1.96 1.63
CA VAL A 117 -4.43 -2.36 1.74
C VAL A 117 -5.36 -1.24 1.29
N VAL A 118 -5.07 0.02 1.66
CA VAL A 118 -5.79 1.20 1.12
C VAL A 118 -5.75 1.19 -0.41
N ALA A 119 -4.59 0.97 -1.03
CA ALA A 119 -4.47 0.86 -2.49
C ALA A 119 -5.26 -0.34 -3.05
N ALA A 120 -5.26 -1.48 -2.37
CA ALA A 120 -6.03 -2.67 -2.75
C ALA A 120 -7.53 -2.43 -2.69
N TRP A 121 -8.03 -1.69 -1.70
CA TRP A 121 -9.44 -1.29 -1.65
C TRP A 121 -9.78 -0.28 -2.75
N LEU A 122 -8.88 0.65 -3.03
CA LEU A 122 -9.08 1.70 -4.04
C LEU A 122 -8.94 1.21 -5.49
N CYS A 123 -8.39 0.02 -5.75
CA CYS A 123 -8.33 -0.52 -7.11
C CYS A 123 -9.71 -0.70 -7.76
N VAL A 124 -10.72 -1.06 -6.96
CA VAL A 124 -12.09 -1.27 -7.44
C VAL A 124 -12.73 0.05 -7.90
N PRO A 125 -12.77 1.13 -7.09
CA PRO A 125 -13.30 2.41 -7.56
C PRO A 125 -12.53 3.00 -8.74
N ILE A 126 -11.21 2.77 -8.90
CA ILE A 126 -10.47 3.18 -10.11
C ILE A 126 -11.10 2.58 -11.37
N VAL A 127 -11.46 1.30 -11.34
CA VAL A 127 -12.01 0.58 -12.49
C VAL A 127 -13.49 0.88 -12.73
N VAL A 128 -14.30 0.97 -11.67
CA VAL A 128 -15.78 1.02 -11.82
C VAL A 128 -16.36 2.43 -11.75
N ALA A 129 -15.61 3.43 -11.26
CA ALA A 129 -16.14 4.77 -11.15
C ALA A 129 -16.32 5.44 -12.51
N ARG A 130 -17.47 6.10 -12.68
CA ARG A 130 -17.79 6.87 -13.90
C ARG A 130 -17.19 8.28 -13.88
N ARG A 131 -17.14 8.91 -12.70
CA ARG A 131 -16.61 10.27 -12.53
C ARG A 131 -15.08 10.26 -12.49
N PRO A 132 -14.40 11.12 -13.27
CA PRO A 132 -12.94 11.17 -13.31
C PRO A 132 -12.36 11.52 -11.93
N LEU A 133 -12.92 12.50 -11.21
CA LEU A 133 -12.44 12.88 -9.88
C LEU A 133 -12.41 11.69 -8.90
N THR A 134 -13.43 10.84 -8.89
CA THR A 134 -13.45 9.65 -8.02
C THR A 134 -12.31 8.69 -8.36
N ARG A 135 -12.00 8.50 -9.65
CA ARG A 135 -10.86 7.68 -10.08
C ARG A 135 -9.53 8.34 -9.71
N TRP A 136 -9.41 9.64 -9.93
CA TRP A 136 -8.17 10.37 -9.67
C TRP A 136 -7.84 10.43 -8.18
N LEU A 137 -8.83 10.64 -7.31
CA LEU A 137 -8.63 10.56 -5.86
C LEU A 137 -8.26 9.14 -5.43
N ALA A 138 -8.87 8.11 -6.02
CA ALA A 138 -8.50 6.73 -5.73
C ALA A 138 -7.05 6.42 -6.18
N ILE A 139 -6.62 6.92 -7.35
CA ILE A 139 -5.23 6.81 -7.82
C ILE A 139 -4.27 7.54 -6.87
N PHE A 140 -4.62 8.77 -6.50
CA PHE A 140 -3.83 9.61 -5.59
C PHE A 140 -3.61 8.94 -4.24
N PHE A 141 -4.66 8.52 -3.55
CA PHE A 141 -4.52 7.86 -2.24
C PHE A 141 -3.87 6.48 -2.34
N SER A 142 -3.95 5.80 -3.49
CA SER A 142 -3.19 4.56 -3.71
C SER A 142 -1.68 4.79 -3.77
N SER A 143 -1.24 6.01 -4.10
CA SER A 143 0.18 6.35 -4.21
C SER A 143 0.88 6.63 -2.87
N LEU A 144 0.22 6.38 -1.74
CA LEU A 144 0.84 6.44 -0.40
C LEU A 144 2.06 5.51 -0.30
N THR A 145 2.11 4.46 -1.13
CA THR A 145 3.26 3.57 -1.27
C THR A 145 3.68 3.45 -2.74
N PRO A 146 4.97 3.12 -3.03
CA PRO A 146 5.42 2.90 -4.39
C PRO A 146 4.64 1.82 -5.15
N THR A 147 4.42 0.66 -4.53
CA THR A 147 3.63 -0.43 -5.15
C THR A 147 2.19 -0.01 -5.41
N GLY A 148 1.55 0.66 -4.44
CA GLY A 148 0.17 1.14 -4.62
C GLY A 148 0.05 2.15 -5.76
N GLY A 149 1.02 3.08 -5.89
CA GLY A 149 1.06 4.05 -6.99
C GLY A 149 1.24 3.39 -8.36
N LEU A 150 2.18 2.44 -8.49
CA LEU A 150 2.40 1.70 -9.72
C LEU A 150 1.18 0.86 -10.13
N PHE A 151 0.54 0.18 -9.19
CA PHE A 151 -0.66 -0.59 -9.50
C PHE A 151 -1.85 0.31 -9.83
N ALA A 152 -1.99 1.46 -9.16
CA ALA A 152 -2.98 2.47 -9.52
C ALA A 152 -2.79 3.02 -10.93
N LEU A 153 -1.54 3.22 -11.37
CA LEU A 153 -1.24 3.51 -12.78
C LEU A 153 -1.77 2.40 -13.69
N LEU A 154 -1.44 1.13 -13.41
CA LEU A 154 -1.91 -0.01 -14.22
C LEU A 154 -3.44 -0.11 -14.27
N PHE A 155 -4.13 0.04 -13.14
CA PHE A 155 -5.59 0.09 -13.10
C PHE A 155 -6.14 1.30 -13.87
N GLY A 156 -5.49 2.45 -13.76
CA GLY A 156 -5.83 3.66 -14.50
C GLY A 156 -5.69 3.52 -16.01
N LEU A 157 -4.72 2.73 -16.49
CA LEU A 157 -4.49 2.46 -17.90
C LEU A 157 -5.57 1.57 -18.54
N VAL A 158 -6.18 0.69 -17.75
CA VAL A 158 -7.30 -0.17 -18.20
C VAL A 158 -8.68 0.46 -17.95
N ALA A 159 -8.72 1.60 -17.26
CA ALA A 159 -9.93 2.38 -17.02
C ALA A 159 -10.15 3.47 -18.10
N PRO A 160 -11.38 3.99 -18.25
CA PRO A 160 -11.64 5.13 -19.13
C PRO A 160 -10.80 6.35 -18.76
N GLY A 161 -10.29 7.07 -19.76
CA GLY A 161 -9.45 8.25 -19.56
C GLY A 161 -7.97 7.95 -19.28
N ARG A 162 -7.44 6.81 -19.79
CA ARG A 162 -6.08 6.30 -19.55
C ARG A 162 -4.95 7.34 -19.52
N ARG A 163 -4.97 8.33 -20.43
CA ARG A 163 -3.92 9.37 -20.50
C ARG A 163 -3.95 10.29 -19.28
N ALA A 164 -5.13 10.77 -18.89
CA ALA A 164 -5.28 11.59 -17.70
C ALA A 164 -4.96 10.78 -16.44
N ASN A 165 -5.45 9.54 -16.35
CA ASN A 165 -5.16 8.65 -15.22
C ASN A 165 -3.65 8.41 -15.07
N ALA A 166 -2.92 8.21 -16.18
CA ALA A 166 -1.47 8.06 -16.18
C ALA A 166 -0.78 9.33 -15.68
N GLY A 167 -1.20 10.51 -16.16
CA GLY A 167 -0.66 11.79 -15.67
C GLY A 167 -0.86 11.97 -14.16
N VAL A 168 -2.06 11.69 -13.64
CA VAL A 168 -2.35 11.75 -12.21
C VAL A 168 -1.49 10.77 -11.42
N ALA A 169 -1.38 9.52 -11.87
CA ALA A 169 -0.56 8.52 -11.20
C ALA A 169 0.92 8.96 -11.17
N THR A 170 1.47 9.41 -12.31
CA THR A 170 2.86 9.88 -12.39
C THR A 170 3.12 11.02 -11.42
N LEU A 171 2.26 12.05 -11.39
CA LEU A 171 2.39 13.17 -10.46
C LEU A 171 2.32 12.71 -9.00
N SER A 172 1.43 11.77 -8.69
CA SER A 172 1.27 11.25 -7.32
C SER A 172 2.46 10.39 -6.86
N MET A 173 3.25 9.85 -7.80
CA MET A 173 4.43 9.01 -7.51
C MET A 173 5.73 9.80 -7.35
N LEU A 174 5.76 11.08 -7.76
CA LEU A 174 6.98 11.91 -7.69
C LEU A 174 7.67 11.92 -6.32
N PRO A 175 6.97 11.95 -5.15
CA PRO A 175 7.63 11.99 -3.85
C PRO A 175 8.57 10.83 -3.56
N TRP A 176 8.29 9.63 -4.08
CA TRP A 176 9.19 8.48 -3.91
C TRP A 176 10.03 8.23 -5.15
N LEU A 177 9.50 8.52 -6.34
CA LEU A 177 10.17 8.26 -7.61
C LEU A 177 11.43 9.11 -7.75
N VAL A 178 11.37 10.41 -7.41
CA VAL A 178 12.53 11.29 -7.51
C VAL A 178 13.66 10.85 -6.56
N PRO A 179 13.43 10.62 -5.25
CA PRO A 179 14.49 10.10 -4.37
C PRO A 179 15.04 8.74 -4.83
N SER A 180 14.19 7.85 -5.35
CA SER A 180 14.63 6.54 -5.87
C SER A 180 15.57 6.66 -7.06
N LEU A 181 15.33 7.63 -7.94
CA LEU A 181 16.19 7.90 -9.09
C LEU A 181 17.50 8.59 -8.69
N MET A 182 17.48 9.42 -7.64
CA MET A 182 18.69 10.08 -7.13
C MET A 182 19.60 9.11 -6.37
N GLN A 183 19.02 8.10 -5.71
CA GLN A 183 19.73 7.06 -4.97
C GLN A 183 19.86 5.77 -5.80
N TRP A 184 20.02 5.90 -7.12
CA TRP A 184 20.15 4.77 -8.06
C TRP A 184 21.50 4.05 -7.87
N GLN A 185 21.66 3.38 -6.74
CA GLN A 185 22.66 2.34 -6.53
C GLN A 185 21.92 1.00 -6.57
N SER A 186 22.58 -0.05 -7.07
CA SER A 186 21.95 -1.35 -7.37
C SER A 186 21.16 -1.90 -6.17
N THR A 187 19.84 -1.71 -6.20
CA THR A 187 18.87 -2.25 -5.21
C THR A 187 18.38 -3.63 -5.62
N ALA A 188 19.25 -4.40 -6.28
CA ALA A 188 18.99 -5.80 -6.57
C ALA A 188 18.83 -6.55 -5.25
N ALA A 189 17.71 -7.27 -5.10
CA ALA A 189 17.52 -8.13 -3.93
C ALA A 189 18.45 -9.34 -4.06
N SER A 190 19.09 -9.75 -2.97
CA SER A 190 19.88 -10.98 -2.96
C SER A 190 18.97 -12.19 -3.25
N PRO A 191 19.51 -13.32 -3.73
CA PRO A 191 18.75 -14.56 -3.89
C PRO A 191 18.05 -14.99 -2.60
N GLU A 192 18.70 -14.85 -1.45
CA GLU A 192 18.16 -15.15 -0.12
C GLU A 192 16.98 -14.24 0.21
N SER A 193 17.11 -12.94 -0.07
CA SER A 193 16.00 -11.97 0.03
C SER A 193 14.83 -12.38 -0.86
N ALA A 194 15.09 -12.68 -2.13
CA ALA A 194 14.06 -13.08 -3.08
C ALA A 194 13.32 -14.36 -2.63
N ALA A 195 14.05 -15.35 -2.12
CA ALA A 195 13.47 -16.59 -1.61
C ALA A 195 12.67 -16.37 -0.32
N ALA A 196 13.17 -15.55 0.62
CA ALA A 196 12.50 -15.27 1.88
C ALA A 196 11.14 -14.57 1.70
N PHE A 197 11.02 -13.72 0.67
CA PHE A 197 9.82 -12.96 0.34
C PHE A 197 8.93 -13.59 -0.75
N ALA A 198 9.32 -14.76 -1.28
CA ALA A 198 8.54 -15.47 -2.28
C ALA A 198 7.17 -15.91 -1.71
N PRO A 199 6.12 -15.98 -2.54
CA PRO A 199 4.82 -16.50 -2.10
C PRO A 199 4.94 -17.88 -1.47
N ARG A 200 4.23 -18.09 -0.35
CA ARG A 200 4.27 -19.36 0.38
C ARG A 200 3.02 -20.19 0.18
N ALA A 201 3.19 -21.50 0.33
CA ALA A 201 2.11 -22.46 0.33
C ALA A 201 1.26 -22.30 1.59
N GLU A 202 -0.04 -22.54 1.44
CA GLU A 202 -0.96 -22.70 2.56
C GLU A 202 -1.48 -24.14 2.64
N ALA A 203 -2.01 -24.49 3.81
CA ALA A 203 -2.53 -25.81 4.09
C ALA A 203 -3.61 -26.22 3.06
N LEU A 204 -3.48 -27.44 2.53
CA LEU A 204 -4.40 -28.06 1.56
C LEU A 204 -4.54 -27.36 0.20
N THR A 205 -3.86 -26.23 -0.05
CA THR A 205 -3.93 -25.51 -1.33
C THR A 205 -2.62 -25.48 -2.11
N GLY A 206 -1.48 -25.64 -1.43
CA GLY A 206 -0.17 -25.33 -2.01
C GLY A 206 -0.05 -23.83 -2.35
N THR A 207 1.06 -23.42 -2.97
CA THR A 207 1.30 -22.01 -3.32
C THR A 207 0.37 -21.52 -4.41
N VAL A 208 0.20 -22.28 -5.49
CA VAL A 208 -0.68 -21.88 -6.61
C VAL A 208 -2.12 -21.71 -6.12
N GLY A 209 -2.64 -22.66 -5.35
CA GLY A 209 -3.99 -22.55 -4.80
C GLY A 209 -4.16 -21.37 -3.85
N ALA A 210 -3.15 -21.07 -3.02
CA ALA A 210 -3.14 -19.90 -2.16
C ALA A 210 -3.22 -18.60 -2.98
N LEU A 211 -2.39 -18.46 -4.03
CA LEU A 211 -2.38 -17.32 -4.94
C LEU A 211 -3.71 -17.13 -5.69
N LEU A 212 -4.32 -18.22 -6.18
CA LEU A 212 -5.65 -18.19 -6.80
C LEU A 212 -6.75 -17.78 -5.80
N GLY A 213 -6.58 -18.11 -4.52
CA GLY A 213 -7.42 -17.63 -3.42
C GLY A 213 -7.12 -16.21 -2.96
N LEU A 214 -6.17 -15.50 -3.59
CA LEU A 214 -5.64 -14.19 -3.18
C LEU A 214 -4.77 -14.18 -1.90
N GLY A 215 -4.38 -15.34 -1.37
CA GLY A 215 -3.53 -15.48 -0.19
C GLY A 215 -2.05 -15.69 -0.53
N GLY A 216 -1.34 -16.47 0.30
CA GLY A 216 0.04 -16.90 0.07
C GLY A 216 1.11 -15.90 0.52
N ILE A 217 0.82 -15.06 1.53
CA ILE A 217 1.81 -14.16 2.11
C ILE A 217 3.05 -14.92 2.61
N TRP A 218 4.23 -14.33 2.45
CA TRP A 218 5.50 -14.93 2.83
C TRP A 218 5.72 -15.01 4.35
N ASN A 219 5.07 -14.16 5.15
CA ASN A 219 5.19 -14.20 6.61
C ASN A 219 4.16 -15.16 7.21
N ALA A 220 4.62 -16.26 7.80
CA ALA A 220 3.75 -17.27 8.42
C ALA A 220 2.88 -16.67 9.54
N ASP A 221 3.39 -15.70 10.30
CA ASP A 221 2.65 -15.09 11.40
C ASP A 221 1.55 -14.12 10.92
N ALA A 222 1.55 -13.77 9.63
CA ALA A 222 0.50 -13.00 8.99
C ALA A 222 -0.57 -13.87 8.31
N VAL A 223 -0.39 -15.19 8.27
CA VAL A 223 -1.40 -16.12 7.73
C VAL A 223 -2.49 -16.35 8.78
N PRO A 224 -3.78 -16.10 8.47
CA PRO A 224 -4.88 -16.38 9.39
C PRO A 224 -4.93 -17.85 9.82
N ALA A 225 -5.27 -18.10 11.08
CA ALA A 225 -5.41 -19.46 11.62
C ALA A 225 -6.40 -20.34 10.82
N SER A 226 -7.46 -19.75 10.27
CA SER A 226 -8.40 -20.46 9.39
C SER A 226 -7.75 -20.95 8.09
N ARG A 227 -6.80 -20.19 7.52
CA ARG A 227 -6.06 -20.61 6.33
C ARG A 227 -5.02 -21.67 6.67
N GLN A 228 -4.40 -21.59 7.85
CA GLN A 228 -3.55 -22.66 8.38
C GLN A 228 -4.34 -23.97 8.62
N ALA A 229 -5.62 -23.87 8.99
CA ALA A 229 -6.53 -25.02 9.11
C ALA A 229 -7.04 -25.56 7.75
N GLY A 230 -6.60 -25.00 6.63
CA GLY A 230 -6.93 -25.48 5.29
C GLY A 230 -8.18 -24.85 4.67
N LEU A 231 -8.79 -23.82 5.27
CA LEU A 231 -9.95 -23.15 4.68
C LEU A 231 -9.62 -22.38 3.38
N GLY A 232 -8.33 -22.26 3.04
CA GLY A 232 -7.89 -21.73 1.74
C GLY A 232 -8.50 -22.46 0.53
N VAL A 233 -8.90 -23.72 0.67
CA VAL A 233 -9.56 -24.52 -0.40
C VAL A 233 -10.82 -23.85 -0.94
N PHE A 234 -11.57 -23.11 -0.11
CA PHE A 234 -12.75 -22.37 -0.56
C PHE A 234 -12.39 -21.22 -1.50
N GLY A 235 -11.17 -20.68 -1.42
CA GLY A 235 -10.65 -19.71 -2.38
C GLY A 235 -10.45 -20.30 -3.78
N ILE A 236 -9.99 -21.56 -3.85
CA ILE A 236 -9.86 -22.30 -5.12
C ILE A 236 -11.25 -22.54 -5.73
N VAL A 237 -12.21 -23.02 -4.92
CA VAL A 237 -13.59 -23.23 -5.38
C VAL A 237 -14.21 -21.91 -5.86
N LEU A 238 -14.00 -20.83 -5.12
CA LEU A 238 -14.46 -19.49 -5.52
C LEU A 238 -13.83 -19.05 -6.84
N PHE A 239 -12.53 -19.25 -7.04
CA PHE A 239 -11.86 -18.97 -8.30
C PHE A 239 -12.53 -19.71 -9.46
N CYS A 240 -12.75 -21.01 -9.33
CA CYS A 240 -13.45 -21.83 -10.33
C CYS A 240 -14.87 -21.31 -10.63
N ILE A 241 -15.62 -20.89 -9.60
CA ILE A 241 -16.94 -20.28 -9.78
C ILE A 241 -16.83 -18.99 -10.61
N LEU A 242 -15.85 -18.12 -10.30
CA LEU A 242 -15.65 -16.85 -11.02
C LEU A 242 -15.33 -17.07 -12.51
N LEU A 243 -14.60 -18.14 -12.86
CA LEU A 243 -14.28 -18.47 -14.25
C LEU A 243 -15.54 -18.68 -15.11
N THR A 244 -16.64 -19.15 -14.52
CA THR A 244 -17.93 -19.33 -15.24
C THR A 244 -18.56 -18.02 -15.73
N ALA A 245 -18.07 -16.87 -15.23
CA ALA A 245 -18.51 -15.54 -15.65
C ALA A 245 -17.55 -14.87 -16.65
N LEU A 246 -16.41 -15.49 -17.00
CA LEU A 246 -15.42 -14.90 -17.92
C LEU A 246 -16.03 -14.39 -19.24
N PRO A 247 -16.92 -15.14 -19.93
CA PRO A 247 -17.50 -14.68 -21.19
C PRO A 247 -18.32 -13.39 -21.06
N ARG A 248 -18.72 -13.01 -19.83
CA ARG A 248 -19.53 -11.82 -19.53
C ARG A 248 -18.71 -10.57 -19.22
N LEU A 249 -17.37 -10.63 -19.33
CA LEU A 249 -16.48 -9.52 -18.99
C LEU A 249 -16.11 -8.61 -20.17
N LYS A 250 -17.09 -8.19 -20.98
CA LYS A 250 -16.82 -7.41 -22.21
C LYS A 250 -16.24 -6.02 -21.96
N GLU A 251 -16.83 -5.26 -21.02
CA GLU A 251 -16.48 -3.84 -20.77
C GLU A 251 -15.24 -3.65 -19.89
N HIS A 252 -14.72 -4.72 -19.27
CA HIS A 252 -13.60 -4.66 -18.34
C HIS A 252 -12.49 -5.66 -18.70
N ARG A 253 -12.33 -6.02 -19.98
CA ARG A 253 -11.31 -6.99 -20.41
C ARG A 253 -9.90 -6.66 -19.95
N GLY A 254 -9.56 -5.37 -19.82
CA GLY A 254 -8.27 -4.95 -19.29
C GLY A 254 -8.00 -5.45 -17.87
N THR A 255 -9.02 -5.67 -17.03
CA THR A 255 -8.80 -6.26 -15.70
C THR A 255 -8.41 -7.74 -15.77
N LEU A 256 -8.78 -8.48 -16.82
CA LEU A 256 -8.28 -9.84 -17.02
C LEU A 256 -6.82 -9.85 -17.41
N VAL A 257 -6.39 -8.90 -18.24
CA VAL A 257 -4.96 -8.76 -18.56
C VAL A 257 -4.17 -8.54 -17.29
N LEU A 258 -4.62 -7.61 -16.43
CA LEU A 258 -3.98 -7.37 -15.13
C LEU A 258 -4.06 -8.58 -14.20
N ALA A 259 -5.18 -9.30 -14.15
CA ALA A 259 -5.31 -10.51 -13.34
C ALA A 259 -4.35 -11.62 -13.80
N THR A 260 -4.24 -11.85 -15.11
CA THR A 260 -3.30 -12.81 -15.69
C THR A 260 -1.86 -12.41 -15.43
N LEU A 261 -1.51 -11.13 -15.61
CA LEU A 261 -0.17 -10.62 -15.31
C LEU A 261 0.16 -10.71 -13.82
N GLY A 262 -0.80 -10.41 -12.94
CA GLY A 262 -0.63 -10.47 -11.49
C GLY A 262 -0.44 -11.88 -10.97
N LEU A 263 -1.37 -12.78 -11.30
CA LEU A 263 -1.30 -14.19 -10.88
C LEU A 263 -0.13 -14.91 -11.55
N GLY A 264 0.06 -14.73 -12.86
CA GLY A 264 1.19 -15.31 -13.59
C GLY A 264 2.53 -14.78 -13.10
N GLY A 265 2.63 -13.48 -12.80
CA GLY A 265 3.82 -12.86 -12.23
C GLY A 265 4.12 -13.39 -10.82
N ALA A 266 3.11 -13.54 -9.95
CA ALA A 266 3.29 -14.12 -8.62
C ALA A 266 3.76 -15.58 -8.69
N ILE A 267 3.19 -16.38 -9.60
CA ILE A 267 3.62 -17.77 -9.85
C ILE A 267 5.05 -17.79 -10.40
N ALA A 268 5.40 -16.90 -11.32
CA ALA A 268 6.76 -16.81 -11.87
C ALA A 268 7.79 -16.44 -10.80
N VAL A 269 7.49 -15.49 -9.92
CA VAL A 269 8.36 -15.13 -8.78
C VAL A 269 8.52 -16.31 -7.82
N TRP A 270 7.45 -17.09 -7.60
CA TRP A 270 7.52 -18.30 -6.78
C TRP A 270 8.35 -19.42 -7.42
N LEU A 271 8.22 -19.67 -8.72
CA LEU A 271 8.95 -20.72 -9.44
C LEU A 271 10.44 -20.39 -9.62
N TRP A 272 10.75 -19.10 -9.84
CA TRP A 272 12.10 -18.61 -10.09
C TRP A 272 12.44 -17.43 -9.16
N PRO A 273 12.53 -17.67 -7.85
CA PRO A 273 12.91 -16.63 -6.90
C PRO A 273 14.30 -16.12 -7.28
N GLY A 274 14.42 -14.81 -7.47
CA GLY A 274 15.68 -14.18 -7.90
C GLY A 274 15.67 -13.68 -9.34
N ALA A 275 15.03 -14.38 -10.29
CA ALA A 275 15.20 -14.10 -11.73
C ALA A 275 14.83 -12.65 -12.11
N LEU A 276 13.78 -12.09 -11.52
CA LEU A 276 13.33 -10.72 -11.76
C LEU A 276 13.90 -9.71 -10.76
N THR A 277 14.43 -10.18 -9.63
CA THR A 277 14.75 -9.34 -8.47
C THR A 277 16.24 -9.08 -8.33
N THR A 278 17.08 -9.96 -8.87
CA THR A 278 18.55 -9.85 -8.90
C THR A 278 19.06 -9.16 -10.16
N SER A 279 18.30 -9.26 -11.27
CA SER A 279 18.78 -8.91 -12.62
C SER A 279 18.32 -7.54 -13.12
N LEU A 280 17.32 -6.94 -12.48
CA LEU A 280 16.74 -5.67 -12.90
C LEU A 280 16.90 -4.61 -11.81
N PRO A 281 17.37 -3.38 -12.15
CA PRO A 281 17.30 -2.24 -11.24
C PRO A 281 15.87 -2.02 -10.74
N GLY A 282 15.69 -1.86 -9.42
CA GLY A 282 14.37 -1.78 -8.80
C GLY A 282 13.64 -3.13 -8.63
N GLY A 283 14.29 -4.25 -8.99
CA GLY A 283 13.77 -5.61 -8.83
C GLY A 283 13.40 -5.96 -7.38
N GLY A 284 13.98 -5.29 -6.39
CA GLY A 284 13.57 -5.40 -4.98
C GLY A 284 12.09 -5.10 -4.74
N LEU A 285 11.44 -4.30 -5.59
CA LEU A 285 9.99 -4.04 -5.49
C LEU A 285 9.15 -5.27 -5.84
N LEU A 286 9.69 -6.17 -6.65
CA LEU A 286 9.06 -7.41 -7.11
C LEU A 286 9.38 -8.61 -6.21
N ARG A 287 10.30 -8.46 -5.24
CA ARG A 287 10.73 -9.57 -4.35
C ARG A 287 9.57 -10.15 -3.55
N ASP A 288 8.66 -9.28 -3.12
CA ASP A 288 7.41 -9.69 -2.50
C ASP A 288 6.38 -9.99 -3.60
N GLY A 289 6.50 -11.18 -4.18
CA GLY A 289 5.70 -11.62 -5.33
C GLY A 289 4.20 -11.70 -5.04
N GLN A 290 3.80 -11.90 -3.77
CA GLN A 290 2.40 -11.99 -3.40
C GLN A 290 1.66 -10.68 -3.64
N LYS A 291 2.36 -9.53 -3.60
CA LYS A 291 1.77 -8.22 -3.93
C LYS A 291 1.13 -8.20 -5.30
N LEU A 292 1.71 -8.89 -6.28
CA LEU A 292 1.23 -8.92 -7.67
C LEU A 292 -0.22 -9.44 -7.79
N VAL A 293 -0.66 -10.27 -6.84
CA VAL A 293 -2.03 -10.81 -6.81
C VAL A 293 -3.08 -9.72 -6.64
N MET A 294 -2.71 -8.54 -6.10
CA MET A 294 -3.58 -7.36 -6.04
C MET A 294 -4.15 -6.97 -7.42
N LEU A 295 -3.39 -7.20 -8.50
CA LEU A 295 -3.82 -6.90 -9.87
C LEU A 295 -5.03 -7.74 -10.32
N ALA A 296 -5.30 -8.87 -9.66
CA ALA A 296 -6.46 -9.72 -9.94
C ALA A 296 -7.75 -9.27 -9.23
N ILE A 297 -7.65 -8.47 -8.17
CA ILE A 297 -8.80 -8.08 -7.33
C ILE A 297 -9.94 -7.43 -8.15
N PRO A 298 -9.70 -6.45 -9.04
CA PRO A 298 -10.79 -5.87 -9.83
C PRO A 298 -11.49 -6.89 -10.72
N ALA A 299 -10.76 -7.84 -11.32
CA ALA A 299 -11.37 -8.88 -12.14
C ALA A 299 -12.28 -9.78 -11.30
N TYR A 300 -11.84 -10.19 -10.11
CA TYR A 300 -12.62 -11.05 -9.21
C TYR A 300 -13.92 -10.36 -8.77
N VAL A 301 -13.83 -9.10 -8.36
CA VAL A 301 -14.98 -8.28 -7.93
C VAL A 301 -15.99 -8.09 -9.07
N VAL A 302 -15.50 -7.81 -10.28
CA VAL A 302 -16.32 -7.56 -11.46
C VAL A 302 -16.95 -8.87 -11.95
N LEU A 303 -16.21 -9.99 -12.00
CA LEU A 303 -16.74 -11.32 -12.35
C LEU A 303 -17.83 -11.78 -11.38
N ALA A 304 -17.63 -11.57 -10.07
CA ALA A 304 -18.63 -11.89 -9.05
C ALA A 304 -19.99 -11.22 -9.32
N GLY A 305 -19.97 -9.98 -9.82
CA GLY A 305 -21.18 -9.23 -10.16
C GLY A 305 -21.94 -9.77 -11.37
N ARG A 306 -21.32 -10.66 -12.14
CA ARG A 306 -21.82 -11.25 -13.40
C ARG A 306 -22.17 -12.74 -13.26
N LEU A 307 -22.10 -13.28 -12.05
CA LEU A 307 -22.50 -14.64 -11.76
C LEU A 307 -24.02 -14.79 -11.79
N ARG A 308 -24.48 -16.00 -12.11
CA ARG A 308 -25.88 -16.38 -11.93
C ARG A 308 -26.22 -16.39 -10.43
N PRO A 309 -27.45 -16.09 -9.99
CA PRO A 309 -27.80 -15.95 -8.58
C PRO A 309 -27.35 -17.12 -7.68
N ARG A 310 -27.57 -18.38 -8.11
CA ARG A 310 -27.15 -19.57 -7.35
C ARG A 310 -25.64 -19.61 -7.12
N LEU A 311 -24.85 -19.35 -8.17
CA LEU A 311 -23.38 -19.32 -8.09
C LEU A 311 -22.88 -18.11 -7.29
N ALA A 312 -23.59 -16.98 -7.33
CA ALA A 312 -23.23 -15.81 -6.52
C ALA A 312 -23.38 -16.09 -5.01
N TRP A 313 -24.41 -16.84 -4.61
CA TRP A 313 -24.58 -17.27 -3.21
C TRP A 313 -23.55 -18.33 -2.79
N ALA A 314 -23.29 -19.33 -3.63
CA ALA A 314 -22.24 -20.32 -3.38
C ALA A 314 -20.87 -19.65 -3.27
N GLY A 315 -20.57 -18.71 -4.16
CA GLY A 315 -19.35 -17.92 -4.12
C GLY A 315 -19.28 -17.03 -2.86
N LEU A 316 -20.40 -16.45 -2.41
CA LEU A 316 -20.44 -15.70 -1.15
C LEU A 316 -20.10 -16.58 0.04
N ALA A 317 -20.68 -17.79 0.12
CA ALA A 317 -20.34 -18.75 1.16
C ALA A 317 -18.84 -19.09 1.13
N CYS A 318 -18.28 -19.38 -0.06
CA CYS A 318 -16.85 -19.64 -0.21
C CYS A 318 -15.98 -18.45 0.23
N ALA A 319 -16.39 -17.22 -0.13
CA ALA A 319 -15.67 -16.00 0.25
C ALA A 319 -15.65 -15.75 1.76
N LEU A 320 -16.74 -16.07 2.46
CA LEU A 320 -16.81 -15.97 3.92
C LEU A 320 -16.04 -17.09 4.61
N LEU A 321 -16.09 -18.30 4.07
CA LEU A 321 -15.39 -19.47 4.64
C LEU A 321 -13.88 -19.42 4.45
N GLN A 322 -13.35 -18.83 3.37
CA GLN A 322 -11.91 -18.81 3.12
C GLN A 322 -11.10 -17.87 4.04
N SER A 323 -11.75 -16.96 4.76
CA SER A 323 -11.06 -15.97 5.61
C SER A 323 -11.90 -15.47 6.81
N PRO A 324 -12.45 -16.34 7.67
CA PRO A 324 -12.89 -15.94 9.00
C PRO A 324 -11.62 -15.68 9.82
N ALA A 325 -11.07 -14.47 9.71
CA ALA A 325 -9.80 -14.11 10.31
C ALA A 325 -9.99 -13.19 11.51
N THR A 326 -9.25 -13.45 12.58
CA THR A 326 -9.16 -12.55 13.73
C THR A 326 -8.14 -11.47 13.42
N LEU A 327 -8.55 -10.21 13.48
CA LEU A 327 -7.65 -9.05 13.35
C LEU A 327 -7.16 -8.53 14.71
N ALA A 328 -7.33 -9.32 15.78
CA ALA A 328 -6.85 -9.00 17.11
C ALA A 328 -5.33 -8.77 17.21
N PRO A 329 -4.47 -9.48 16.44
CA PRO A 329 -3.02 -9.25 16.49
C PRO A 329 -2.59 -7.82 16.11
N ILE A 330 -3.44 -7.08 15.39
CA ILE A 330 -3.19 -5.69 14.99
C ILE A 330 -4.03 -4.68 15.78
N ALA A 331 -4.65 -5.12 16.88
CA ALA A 331 -5.29 -4.21 17.83
C ALA A 331 -4.26 -3.21 18.37
N PRO A 332 -4.63 -1.92 18.52
CA PRO A 332 -3.71 -0.91 19.01
C PRO A 332 -3.11 -1.28 20.37
N VAL A 333 -1.91 -0.76 20.63
CA VAL A 333 -1.14 -1.00 21.85
C VAL A 333 -0.92 0.30 22.60
N ASP A 334 -0.61 0.18 23.89
CA ASP A 334 -0.01 1.29 24.62
C ASP A 334 1.51 1.26 24.39
N LEU A 335 2.05 2.31 23.78
CA LEU A 335 3.45 2.42 23.43
C LEU A 335 4.03 3.69 24.04
N HIS A 336 4.99 3.53 24.93
CA HIS A 336 5.70 4.66 25.53
C HIS A 336 6.96 5.01 24.73
N LEU A 337 7.07 6.28 24.34
CA LEU A 337 8.24 6.85 23.68
C LEU A 337 8.86 7.88 24.63
N ASP A 338 10.18 7.84 24.84
CA ASP A 338 10.86 8.89 25.61
C ASP A 338 10.96 10.17 24.77
N GLU A 339 9.96 11.04 24.93
CA GLU A 339 9.86 12.33 24.24
C GLU A 339 11.02 13.28 24.61
N ARG A 340 11.57 13.16 25.83
CA ARG A 340 12.71 13.99 26.26
C ARG A 340 13.97 13.60 25.51
N LEU A 341 14.17 12.30 25.30
CA LEU A 341 15.26 11.82 24.44
C LEU A 341 15.09 12.38 23.02
N VAL A 342 13.91 12.22 22.41
CA VAL A 342 13.65 12.73 21.05
C VAL A 342 13.90 14.23 20.94
N ALA A 343 13.44 15.03 21.91
CA ALA A 343 13.67 16.47 21.92
C ALA A 343 15.16 16.84 21.99
N ARG A 344 15.95 16.10 22.79
CA ARG A 344 17.41 16.33 22.91
C ARG A 344 18.19 15.95 21.65
N LEU A 345 17.67 15.04 20.81
CA LEU A 345 18.28 14.72 19.53
C LEU A 345 18.16 15.88 18.54
N ASP A 346 17.17 16.76 18.68
CA ASP A 346 17.02 18.01 17.92
C ASP A 346 17.07 17.81 16.39
N GLY A 347 16.41 16.76 15.90
CA GLY A 347 16.35 16.43 14.48
C GLY A 347 17.67 15.94 13.87
N ARG A 348 18.75 15.83 14.66
CA ARG A 348 20.05 15.34 14.19
C ARG A 348 19.96 13.87 13.81
N ASP A 349 20.72 13.52 12.78
CA ASP A 349 20.92 12.14 12.43
C ASP A 349 21.58 11.40 13.60
N THR A 350 20.90 10.37 14.08
CA THR A 350 21.24 9.71 15.33
C THR A 350 21.57 8.25 15.10
N TYR A 351 22.76 7.84 15.50
CA TYR A 351 23.14 6.44 15.58
C TYR A 351 22.78 5.88 16.97
N PHE A 352 22.01 4.78 17.00
CA PHE A 352 21.66 4.10 18.25
C PHE A 352 22.47 2.82 18.37
N ALA A 353 23.32 2.73 19.39
CA ALA A 353 24.22 1.59 19.57
C ALA A 353 23.49 0.31 20.00
N ALA A 354 22.40 0.44 20.78
CA ALA A 354 21.65 -0.67 21.35
C ALA A 354 20.23 -0.83 20.79
N ARG A 355 19.96 -0.37 19.55
CA ARG A 355 18.61 -0.48 18.95
C ARG A 355 18.65 -1.05 17.54
N ASP A 356 17.96 -2.17 17.36
CA ASP A 356 17.72 -2.78 16.06
C ASP A 356 16.57 -2.11 15.28
N THR A 357 16.34 -2.56 14.05
CA THR A 357 15.19 -2.14 13.20
C THR A 357 13.86 -2.60 13.80
N LEU A 358 13.83 -3.78 14.41
CA LEU A 358 12.66 -4.41 15.01
C LEU A 358 12.86 -4.53 16.52
N THR A 359 11.78 -4.43 17.27
CA THR A 359 11.75 -4.71 18.72
C THR A 359 10.53 -5.54 19.07
N THR A 360 10.55 -6.18 20.24
CA THR A 360 9.47 -7.03 20.70
C THR A 360 8.87 -6.43 21.96
N LEU A 361 7.56 -6.25 21.96
CA LEU A 361 6.80 -5.78 23.12
C LEU A 361 6.74 -6.86 24.20
N ALA A 362 6.36 -6.47 25.42
CA ALA A 362 6.25 -7.39 26.56
C ALA A 362 5.26 -8.55 26.33
N ASP A 363 4.28 -8.36 25.45
CA ASP A 363 3.30 -9.38 25.07
C ASP A 363 3.76 -10.27 23.89
N GLY A 364 5.01 -10.13 23.45
CA GLY A 364 5.60 -10.91 22.36
C GLY A 364 5.34 -10.35 20.96
N ARG A 365 4.60 -9.25 20.80
CA ARG A 365 4.40 -8.64 19.48
C ARG A 365 5.67 -7.98 18.95
N VAL A 366 6.07 -8.39 17.76
CA VAL A 366 7.15 -7.73 17.00
C VAL A 366 6.61 -6.45 16.36
N ILE A 367 7.33 -5.34 16.53
CA ILE A 367 7.03 -4.03 15.94
C ILE A 367 8.30 -3.40 15.36
N LEU A 368 8.14 -2.41 14.49
CA LEU A 368 9.24 -1.50 14.17
C LEU A 368 9.68 -0.74 15.43
N ASP A 369 10.98 -0.45 15.52
CA ASP A 369 11.53 0.39 16.57
C ASP A 369 10.89 1.80 16.55
N PRO A 370 10.28 2.29 17.66
CA PRO A 370 9.56 3.58 17.68
C PRO A 370 10.40 4.77 17.23
N TYR A 371 11.71 4.76 17.51
CA TYR A 371 12.62 5.84 17.11
C TYR A 371 12.85 5.93 15.61
N SER A 372 12.56 4.88 14.83
CA SER A 372 12.55 4.93 13.35
C SER A 372 11.49 5.89 12.80
N LYS A 373 10.46 6.21 13.59
CA LYS A 373 9.39 7.15 13.23
C LYS A 373 9.46 8.47 13.99
N ALA A 374 10.17 8.51 15.11
CA ALA A 374 10.27 9.70 15.96
C ALA A 374 11.52 10.54 15.71
N ALA A 375 12.63 9.91 15.30
CA ALA A 375 13.93 10.57 15.15
C ALA A 375 14.55 10.29 13.77
N SER A 376 15.56 11.09 13.39
CA SER A 376 16.34 10.84 12.17
C SER A 376 17.34 9.71 12.44
N LYS A 377 16.84 8.48 12.62
CA LYS A 377 17.67 7.32 12.93
C LYS A 377 18.55 6.97 11.73
N VAL A 378 19.85 6.74 11.96
CA VAL A 378 20.73 6.10 10.99
C VAL A 378 20.31 4.64 10.89
N GLU A 379 19.71 4.26 9.77
CA GLU A 379 19.03 2.97 9.66
C GLU A 379 19.96 1.89 9.16
N SER A 380 20.02 0.78 9.89
CA SER A 380 20.68 -0.43 9.41
C SER A 380 19.92 -0.98 8.21
N GLY A 381 18.60 -1.17 8.33
CA GLY A 381 17.81 -1.87 7.32
C GLY A 381 18.16 -3.35 7.17
N ALA A 382 19.12 -3.86 7.96
CA ALA A 382 19.42 -5.27 8.00
C ALA A 382 18.20 -6.06 8.44
N LEU A 383 17.95 -7.17 7.75
CA LEU A 383 16.85 -8.07 8.08
C LEU A 383 17.36 -9.49 8.11
N ARG A 384 16.96 -10.22 9.15
CA ARG A 384 17.16 -11.66 9.26
C ARG A 384 15.83 -12.36 9.22
N VAL A 385 15.73 -13.42 8.42
CA VAL A 385 14.58 -14.32 8.35
C VAL A 385 15.10 -15.71 8.69
N ASP A 386 14.54 -16.31 9.74
CA ASP A 386 14.95 -17.64 10.24
C ASP A 386 16.47 -17.75 10.49
N GLY A 387 17.07 -16.66 11.01
CA GLY A 387 18.51 -16.56 11.31
C GLY A 387 19.40 -16.15 10.12
N VAL A 388 18.91 -16.26 8.89
CA VAL A 388 19.64 -15.92 7.65
C VAL A 388 19.54 -14.42 7.38
N LEU A 389 20.68 -13.77 7.12
CA LEU A 389 20.70 -12.37 6.71
C LEU A 389 20.19 -12.26 5.27
N VAL A 390 19.04 -11.62 5.09
CA VAL A 390 18.38 -11.46 3.79
C VAL A 390 18.56 -10.06 3.20
N ASP A 391 18.64 -9.04 4.05
CA ASP A 391 18.97 -7.68 3.65
C ASP A 391 20.22 -7.25 4.43
N ALA A 392 21.24 -6.79 3.71
CA ALA A 392 22.48 -6.31 4.31
C ALA A 392 22.27 -4.93 4.97
N PRO A 393 23.04 -4.62 6.03
CA PRO A 393 23.01 -3.29 6.63
C PRO A 393 23.45 -2.21 5.64
N SER A 394 22.89 -1.00 5.77
CA SER A 394 23.28 0.15 4.96
C SER A 394 24.75 0.51 5.18
N SER A 395 25.43 0.96 4.13
CA SER A 395 26.85 1.30 4.19
C SER A 395 27.15 2.39 5.24
N ARG A 396 26.24 3.37 5.36
CA ARG A 396 26.36 4.44 6.34
C ARG A 396 26.19 3.93 7.77
N TRP A 397 25.27 3.00 8.01
CA TRP A 397 25.12 2.38 9.33
C TRP A 397 26.37 1.57 9.71
N VAL A 398 26.92 0.79 8.77
CA VAL A 398 28.16 0.02 9.01
C VAL A 398 29.32 0.95 9.36
N ALA A 399 29.51 2.03 8.60
CA ALA A 399 30.56 3.01 8.85
C ALA A 399 30.38 3.71 10.22
N ALA A 400 29.13 4.05 10.58
CA ALA A 400 28.83 4.64 11.89
C ALA A 400 29.08 3.65 13.03
N HIS A 401 28.68 2.39 12.87
CA HIS A 401 28.93 1.32 13.84
C HIS A 401 30.44 1.15 14.08
N GLU A 402 31.24 1.04 13.02
CA GLU A 402 32.69 0.89 13.13
C GLU A 402 33.36 2.11 13.76
N ALA A 403 32.94 3.34 13.39
CA ALA A 403 33.45 4.56 13.98
C ALA A 403 33.13 4.63 15.48
N TRP A 404 31.92 4.23 15.88
CA TRP A 404 31.54 4.13 17.29
C TRP A 404 32.40 3.11 18.06
N GLN A 405 32.64 1.92 17.50
CA GLN A 405 33.50 0.90 18.12
C GLN A 405 34.94 1.41 18.35
N ARG A 406 35.45 2.25 17.44
CA ARG A 406 36.76 2.91 17.57
C ARG A 406 36.74 4.16 18.46
N ARG A 407 35.57 4.57 18.98
CA ARG A 407 35.35 5.84 19.70
C ARG A 407 35.74 7.08 18.89
N ASP A 408 35.55 7.03 17.58
CA ASP A 408 35.93 8.08 16.64
C ASP A 408 34.74 9.01 16.34
N LEU A 409 34.59 10.04 17.19
CA LEU A 409 33.54 11.05 17.02
C LEU A 409 33.74 11.94 15.79
N VAL A 410 34.98 12.05 15.28
CA VAL A 410 35.28 12.85 14.08
C VAL A 410 34.76 12.12 12.85
N ALA A 411 35.04 10.83 12.72
CA ALA A 411 34.49 10.01 11.63
C ALA A 411 32.96 9.98 11.66
N LEU A 412 32.34 9.91 12.85
CA LEU A 412 30.87 10.01 12.98
C LEU A 412 30.33 11.36 12.47
N LYS A 413 31.01 12.46 12.80
CA LYS A 413 30.67 13.79 12.31
C LYS A 413 30.79 13.89 10.79
N GLU A 414 31.85 13.32 10.20
CA GLU A 414 32.05 13.28 8.74
C GLU A 414 30.98 12.46 8.01
N LEU A 415 30.46 11.41 8.64
CA LEU A 415 29.29 10.66 8.18
C LEU A 415 27.96 11.42 8.36
N GLY A 416 28.00 12.63 8.90
CA GLY A 416 26.84 13.46 9.20
C GLY A 416 25.99 12.95 10.36
N VAL A 417 26.52 12.06 11.20
CA VAL A 417 25.84 11.57 12.42
C VAL A 417 26.05 12.62 13.50
N GLY A 418 25.01 13.32 13.92
CA GLY A 418 25.05 14.44 14.88
C GLY A 418 24.89 14.03 16.34
N ALA A 419 24.40 12.82 16.59
CA ALA A 419 24.24 12.28 17.93
C ALA A 419 24.45 10.76 17.94
N VAL A 420 25.02 10.25 19.02
CA VAL A 420 25.05 8.82 19.33
C VAL A 420 24.31 8.57 20.63
N VAL A 421 23.41 7.60 20.65
CA VAL A 421 22.79 7.07 21.87
C VAL A 421 23.46 5.74 22.20
N ASP A 422 24.19 5.68 23.31
CA ASP A 422 24.91 4.49 23.74
C ASP A 422 24.01 3.43 24.40
N GLU A 423 24.60 2.33 24.86
CA GLU A 423 23.84 1.24 25.49
C GLU A 423 23.18 1.65 26.81
N GLN A 424 23.67 2.70 27.46
CA GLN A 424 23.13 3.26 28.70
C GLN A 424 22.09 4.36 28.46
N GLY A 425 21.82 4.70 27.19
CA GLY A 425 20.88 5.77 26.81
C GLY A 425 21.46 7.19 26.93
N GLN A 426 22.78 7.33 27.09
CA GLN A 426 23.43 8.64 27.10
C GLN A 426 23.65 9.14 25.68
N ILE A 427 23.52 10.46 25.51
CA ILE A 427 23.71 11.12 24.22
C ILE A 427 25.13 11.66 24.15
N HIS A 428 25.87 11.24 23.13
CA HIS A 428 27.18 11.77 22.76
C HIS A 428 27.01 12.67 21.55
N ASP A 429 27.38 13.94 21.69
CA ASP A 429 27.32 14.93 20.63
C ASP A 429 28.60 14.88 19.79
N THR A 430 28.45 14.76 18.47
CA THR A 430 29.56 14.76 17.50
C THR A 430 29.78 16.14 16.87
N GLY A 431 28.79 17.05 17.00
CA GLY A 431 28.77 18.37 16.40
C GLY A 431 28.36 18.41 14.91
N ALA A 432 27.82 17.33 14.33
CA ALA A 432 27.22 17.41 13.00
C ALA A 432 25.79 18.01 13.06
N PRO A 433 25.43 18.96 12.17
CA PRO A 433 24.13 19.61 12.18
C PRO A 433 23.02 18.69 11.68
N ALA A 434 21.76 19.01 12.02
CA ALA A 434 20.60 18.35 11.44
C ALA A 434 20.51 18.59 9.92
N ARG A 435 20.09 17.57 9.17
CA ARG A 435 19.90 17.68 7.72
C ARG A 435 18.55 18.35 7.39
N PRO A 436 18.47 19.16 6.32
CA PRO A 436 17.22 19.75 5.89
C PRO A 436 16.24 18.69 5.39
N VAL A 437 14.95 18.93 5.63
CA VAL A 437 13.86 18.04 5.21
C VAL A 437 13.36 18.43 3.81
N PRO A 438 13.38 17.53 2.81
CA PRO A 438 12.94 17.83 1.44
C PRO A 438 11.40 17.80 1.29
N TRP A 439 10.72 18.82 1.82
CA TRP A 439 9.25 18.88 1.87
C TRP A 439 8.56 19.22 0.54
N LEU A 440 9.27 19.75 -0.46
CA LEU A 440 8.67 20.31 -1.68
C LEU A 440 7.76 19.32 -2.43
N LEU A 441 8.23 18.09 -2.67
CA LEU A 441 7.45 17.06 -3.37
C LEU A 441 6.22 16.62 -2.55
N HIS A 442 6.32 16.66 -1.23
CA HIS A 442 5.21 16.32 -0.33
C HIS A 442 4.15 17.41 -0.32
N LEU A 443 4.56 18.68 -0.34
CA LEU A 443 3.62 19.80 -0.48
C LEU A 443 2.88 19.73 -1.83
N MET A 444 3.59 19.46 -2.92
CA MET A 444 2.97 19.25 -4.23
C MET A 444 1.97 18.07 -4.17
N TRP A 445 2.34 16.96 -3.52
CA TRP A 445 1.45 15.83 -3.33
C TRP A 445 0.19 16.22 -2.53
N LEU A 446 0.34 16.95 -1.42
CA LEU A 446 -0.78 17.42 -0.60
C LEU A 446 -1.74 18.37 -1.35
N LEU A 447 -1.21 19.18 -2.26
CA LEU A 447 -2.01 20.13 -3.06
C LEU A 447 -2.66 19.46 -4.29
N LEU A 448 -2.20 18.28 -4.70
CA LEU A 448 -2.67 17.60 -5.91
C LEU A 448 -4.20 17.37 -5.93
N PRO A 449 -4.88 16.92 -4.85
CA PRO A 449 -6.34 16.76 -4.84
C PRO A 449 -7.13 18.01 -5.21
N LEU A 450 -6.65 19.20 -4.83
CA LEU A 450 -7.27 20.47 -5.19
C LEU A 450 -7.19 20.72 -6.70
N GLY A 451 -6.00 20.49 -7.28
CA GLY A 451 -5.80 20.57 -8.73
C GLY A 451 -6.66 19.57 -9.50
N LEU A 452 -6.80 18.33 -8.98
CA LEU A 452 -7.66 17.30 -9.56
C LEU A 452 -9.14 17.70 -9.55
N ALA A 453 -9.61 18.31 -8.46
CA ALA A 453 -10.98 18.82 -8.35
C ALA A 453 -11.25 19.93 -9.37
N LEU A 454 -10.35 20.90 -9.48
CA LEU A 454 -10.43 21.98 -10.47
C LEU A 454 -10.43 21.44 -11.91
N ALA A 455 -9.49 20.54 -12.24
CA ALA A 455 -9.42 19.93 -13.57
C ALA A 455 -10.70 19.14 -13.90
N SER A 456 -11.25 18.40 -12.93
CA SER A 456 -12.50 17.66 -13.13
C SER A 456 -13.70 18.59 -13.32
N ALA A 457 -13.73 19.74 -12.65
CA ALA A 457 -14.78 20.74 -12.82
C ALA A 457 -14.75 21.33 -14.24
N VAL A 458 -13.56 21.69 -14.74
CA VAL A 458 -13.38 22.19 -16.12
C VAL A 458 -13.85 21.16 -17.16
N LEU A 459 -13.51 19.89 -17.00
CA LEU A 459 -13.96 18.82 -17.90
C LEU A 459 -15.46 18.53 -17.84
N SER A 460 -16.14 18.93 -16.76
CA SER A 460 -17.58 18.70 -16.56
C SER A 460 -18.43 19.88 -17.02
N SER A 461 -17.83 21.03 -17.33
CA SER A 461 -18.54 22.21 -17.83
C SER A 461 -19.06 21.97 -19.25
N PRO A 462 -20.36 22.15 -19.51
CA PRO A 462 -20.90 22.02 -20.86
C PRO A 462 -20.28 23.09 -21.75
N THR A 463 -19.52 22.68 -22.76
CA THR A 463 -19.08 23.57 -23.82
C THR A 463 -20.34 24.15 -24.48
N LYS A 464 -20.55 25.47 -24.36
CA LYS A 464 -21.56 26.19 -25.15
C LYS A 464 -21.21 25.98 -26.62
N THR A 465 -21.87 25.03 -27.28
CA THR A 465 -21.86 24.96 -28.75
C THR A 465 -22.42 26.27 -29.28
N PRO A 466 -21.72 26.98 -30.18
CA PRO A 466 -22.31 28.15 -30.82
C PRO A 466 -23.52 27.66 -31.63
N ARG A 467 -24.71 28.20 -31.35
CA ARG A 467 -25.88 28.05 -32.23
C ARG A 467 -25.46 28.52 -33.62
N ARG A 468 -25.27 27.60 -34.56
CA ARG A 468 -25.24 27.92 -35.99
C ARG A 468 -26.60 28.51 -36.36
N SER A 469 -26.70 29.83 -36.40
CA SER A 469 -27.76 30.53 -37.12
C SER A 469 -27.53 30.33 -38.61
N GLY A 470 -28.20 29.34 -39.21
CA GLY A 470 -28.13 29.08 -40.63
C GLY A 470 -29.43 28.44 -41.12
N GLY A 471 -30.24 29.23 -41.82
CA GLY A 471 -31.49 28.77 -42.43
C GLY A 471 -32.08 29.81 -43.37
N ARG A 472 -31.47 29.95 -44.55
CA ARG A 472 -32.01 30.66 -45.73
C ARG A 472 -33.40 30.11 -46.10
N SER A 473 -34.36 31.00 -46.35
CA SER A 473 -35.62 30.68 -47.03
C SER A 473 -35.47 30.93 -48.53
N HIS A 474 -35.37 29.85 -49.32
CA HIS A 474 -35.77 29.85 -50.73
C HIS A 474 -36.80 28.73 -50.90
N GLN A 475 -38.07 29.10 -51.07
CA GLN A 475 -39.11 28.20 -51.55
C GLN A 475 -39.43 28.55 -53.00
N SER A 476 -39.25 27.57 -53.87
CA SER A 476 -39.80 27.54 -55.23
C SER A 476 -41.22 26.96 -55.16
N HIS A 477 -42.21 27.71 -55.66
CA HIS A 477 -43.55 27.19 -55.89
C HIS A 477 -43.79 27.04 -57.41
N ARG A 478 -44.01 25.79 -57.82
CA ARG A 478 -44.54 25.39 -59.12
C ARG A 478 -45.89 26.06 -59.36
N ALA A 479 -46.05 26.68 -60.53
CA ALA A 479 -47.32 27.09 -61.10
C ALA A 479 -48.00 25.92 -61.83
N ARG A 480 -49.32 25.84 -61.68
CA ARG A 480 -50.23 25.04 -62.50
C ARG A 480 -50.27 25.58 -63.94
N LYS A 481 -50.24 24.69 -64.92
CA LYS A 481 -51.20 24.63 -66.04
C LYS A 481 -51.09 23.26 -66.70
#